data_AF-A0A5Q0EYX2-F1
#
_entry.id   AF-A0A5Q0EYX2-F1
#
_cell.length_a   1.000
_cell.length_b   1.000
_cell.length_c   1.000
_cell.angle_alpha   90.00
_cell.angle_beta   90.00
_cell.angle_gamma   90.00
#
_symmetry.space_group_name_H-M   'P 1'
#
loop_
_entity.id
_entity.type
_entity.pdbx_description
1 polymer ?
#
loop_
_entity_poly.entity_id
_entity_poly.type
_entity_poly.pdbx_seq_one_letter_code
_entity_poly.pdbx_strand_id
1 'polypeptide(L)'
;MISDRYLTYFDQVFPDYLPNPVPKKYTWNEFLLDNFTKFERVHQDPQLKRFAELTHSIGNITVVPLGFNSGRSLSFKDYWDYSLEQLSIFLASFHSWESYVHTYEMQPFLNEQYQPVALWKNHLKKDSFILPQNIEEINEYLVQVNQRIEKRGQRIVNRL
;
A
#
# COMPACT_ATOMS: atom_id res chain seq x y z
N MET A 1 16.32 -15.37 9.62
CA MET A 1 16.39 -14.94 11.03
C MET A 1 16.15 -13.45 11.09
N ILE A 2 15.54 -12.97 12.16
CA ILE A 2 15.39 -11.54 12.42
C ILE A 2 16.80 -10.96 12.62
N SER A 3 17.09 -9.85 11.94
CA SER A 3 18.37 -9.15 12.08
C SER A 3 18.47 -8.49 13.46
N ASP A 4 19.69 -8.44 14.01
CA ASP A 4 19.99 -7.78 15.30
C ASP A 4 19.44 -6.36 15.38
N ARG A 5 19.44 -5.61 14.27
CA ARG A 5 18.86 -4.26 14.23
C ARG A 5 17.38 -4.25 14.67
N TYR A 6 16.59 -5.23 14.22
CA TYR A 6 15.19 -5.31 14.60
C TYR A 6 15.03 -5.82 16.02
N LEU A 7 15.86 -6.77 16.46
CA LEU A 7 15.86 -7.23 17.85
C LEU A 7 16.16 -6.06 18.81
N THR A 8 17.19 -5.25 18.53
CA THR A 8 17.48 -4.03 19.30
C THR A 8 16.31 -3.04 19.29
N TYR A 9 15.69 -2.82 18.13
CA TYR A 9 14.54 -1.92 18.02
C TYR A 9 13.36 -2.39 18.87
N PHE A 10 12.98 -3.67 18.78
CA PHE A 10 11.88 -4.21 19.55
C PHE A 10 12.20 -4.24 21.05
N ASP A 11 13.43 -4.57 21.45
CA ASP A 11 13.85 -4.51 22.86
C ASP A 11 13.72 -3.08 23.44
N GLN A 12 14.05 -2.05 22.65
CA GLN A 12 13.98 -0.66 23.09
C GLN A 12 12.57 -0.06 23.09
N VAL A 13 11.77 -0.39 22.07
CA VAL A 13 10.49 0.29 21.82
C VAL A 13 9.30 -0.54 22.27
N PHE A 14 9.40 -1.87 22.19
CA PHE A 14 8.34 -2.82 22.49
C PHE A 14 8.89 -4.08 23.19
N PRO A 15 9.57 -3.94 24.35
CA PRO A 15 10.31 -5.03 24.99
C PRO A 15 9.43 -6.28 25.22
N ASP A 16 8.15 -6.06 25.53
CA ASP A 16 7.19 -7.14 25.77
C ASP A 16 6.96 -8.04 24.54
N TYR A 17 7.38 -7.65 23.34
CA TYR A 17 7.20 -8.42 22.10
C TYR A 17 8.32 -9.43 21.85
N LEU A 18 9.42 -9.38 22.62
CA LEU A 18 10.51 -10.32 22.52
C LEU A 18 10.44 -11.38 23.62
N PRO A 19 10.66 -12.67 23.29
CA PRO A 19 10.82 -13.71 24.31
C PRO A 19 12.11 -13.47 25.10
N ASN A 20 12.12 -13.84 26.38
CA ASN A 20 13.29 -13.77 27.23
C ASN A 20 13.67 -15.18 27.75
N PRO A 21 14.82 -15.75 27.35
CA PRO A 21 15.82 -15.19 26.43
C PRO A 21 15.37 -15.28 24.95
N VAL A 22 15.87 -14.38 24.11
CA VAL A 22 15.61 -14.43 22.65
C VAL A 22 16.30 -15.67 22.05
N PRO A 23 15.58 -16.53 21.31
CA PRO A 23 16.17 -17.71 20.68
C PRO A 23 17.29 -17.35 19.69
N LYS A 24 18.36 -18.16 19.65
CA LYS A 24 19.48 -17.98 18.70
C LYS A 24 19.05 -18.00 17.22
N LYS A 25 17.91 -18.61 16.89
CA LYS A 25 17.35 -18.68 15.53
C LYS A 25 15.92 -18.15 15.47
N TYR A 26 15.70 -16.93 15.95
CA TYR A 26 14.37 -16.33 15.91
C TYR A 26 14.02 -15.80 14.51
N THR A 27 12.86 -16.21 13.98
CA THR A 27 12.36 -15.84 12.65
C THR A 27 11.14 -14.94 12.74
N TRP A 28 10.83 -14.22 11.66
CA TRP A 28 9.62 -13.38 11.61
C TRP A 28 8.34 -14.19 11.80
N ASN A 29 8.28 -15.43 11.31
CA ASN A 29 7.11 -16.29 11.50
C ASN A 29 6.92 -16.65 12.97
N GLU A 30 7.99 -17.04 13.67
CA GLU A 30 7.93 -17.30 15.12
C GLU A 30 7.53 -16.04 15.88
N PHE A 31 8.12 -14.89 15.56
CA PHE A 31 7.74 -13.61 16.16
C PHE A 31 6.27 -13.27 15.99
N LEU A 32 5.72 -13.48 14.79
CA LEU A 32 4.31 -13.21 14.51
C LEU A 32 3.39 -14.21 15.23
N LEU A 33 3.80 -15.48 15.36
CA LEU A 33 3.04 -16.49 16.09
C LEU A 33 3.03 -16.21 17.60
N ASP A 34 4.20 -15.93 18.19
CA ASP A 34 4.35 -15.65 19.62
C ASP A 34 3.60 -14.39 20.06
N ASN A 35 3.47 -13.42 19.15
CA ASN A 35 2.81 -12.14 19.41
C ASN A 35 1.43 -12.02 18.76
N PHE A 36 0.88 -13.09 18.18
CA PHE A 36 -0.36 -13.03 17.39
C PHE A 36 -1.50 -12.34 18.16
N THR A 37 -1.69 -12.68 19.43
CA THR A 37 -2.74 -12.09 20.28
C THR A 37 -2.52 -10.61 20.58
N LYS A 38 -1.28 -10.11 20.56
CA LYS A 38 -0.95 -8.69 20.78
C LYS A 38 -1.30 -7.81 19.58
N PHE A 39 -1.57 -8.42 18.43
CA PHE A 39 -2.02 -7.73 17.23
C PHE A 39 -3.55 -7.75 17.08
N GLU A 40 -4.32 -7.96 18.17
CA GLU A 40 -5.79 -8.02 18.11
C GLU A 40 -6.39 -6.82 17.36
N ARG A 41 -5.91 -5.60 17.62
CA ARG A 41 -6.39 -4.40 16.91
C ARG A 41 -6.19 -4.48 15.40
N VAL A 42 -5.07 -5.06 14.94
CA VAL A 42 -4.79 -5.31 13.52
C VAL A 42 -5.72 -6.40 12.99
N HIS A 43 -5.91 -7.47 13.75
CA HIS A 43 -6.74 -8.62 13.41
C HIS A 43 -8.24 -8.36 13.50
N GLN A 44 -8.68 -7.26 14.09
CA GLN A 44 -10.11 -6.92 14.19
C GLN A 44 -10.51 -5.76 13.29
N ASP A 45 -9.54 -5.06 12.70
CA ASP A 45 -9.83 -3.98 11.77
C ASP A 45 -10.45 -4.53 10.46
N PRO A 46 -11.72 -4.22 10.16
CA PRO A 46 -12.39 -4.75 8.97
C PRO A 46 -11.81 -4.18 7.66
N GLN A 47 -11.29 -2.96 7.67
CA GLN A 47 -10.70 -2.35 6.48
C GLN A 47 -9.35 -2.97 6.15
N LEU A 48 -8.54 -3.29 7.17
CA LEU A 48 -7.27 -3.98 6.97
C LEU A 48 -7.47 -5.43 6.50
N LYS A 49 -8.44 -6.16 7.08
CA LYS A 49 -8.85 -7.48 6.57
C LYS A 49 -9.25 -7.40 5.11
N ARG A 50 -10.07 -6.42 4.77
CA ARG A 50 -10.53 -6.24 3.39
C ARG A 50 -9.37 -5.97 2.44
N PHE A 51 -8.41 -5.14 2.85
CA PHE A 51 -7.21 -4.89 2.05
C PHE A 51 -6.37 -6.15 1.82
N ALA A 52 -6.21 -6.99 2.85
CA ALA A 52 -5.52 -8.27 2.73
C ALA A 52 -6.23 -9.21 1.72
N GLU A 53 -7.56 -9.31 1.77
CA GLU A 53 -8.35 -10.10 0.81
C GLU A 53 -8.20 -9.60 -0.63
N LEU A 54 -8.09 -8.28 -0.81
CA LEU A 54 -7.99 -7.65 -2.13
C LEU A 54 -6.59 -7.72 -2.73
N THR A 55 -5.57 -8.13 -1.97
CA THR A 55 -4.15 -8.11 -2.39
C THR A 55 -3.91 -8.86 -3.71
N HIS A 56 -4.56 -10.00 -3.89
CA HIS A 56 -4.46 -10.82 -5.12
C HIS A 56 -5.70 -10.76 -6.01
N SER A 57 -6.50 -9.70 -5.88
CA SER A 57 -7.65 -9.46 -6.75
C SER A 57 -7.23 -8.85 -8.10
N ILE A 58 -8.02 -9.10 -9.15
CA ILE A 58 -7.76 -8.52 -10.48
C ILE A 58 -7.75 -6.99 -10.47
N GLY A 59 -8.54 -6.37 -9.57
CA GLY A 59 -8.56 -4.93 -9.36
C GLY A 59 -7.25 -4.36 -8.82
N ASN A 60 -6.41 -5.18 -8.18
CA ASN A 60 -5.12 -4.79 -7.60
C ASN A 60 -3.91 -5.17 -8.49
N ILE A 61 -4.13 -5.87 -9.59
CA ILE A 61 -3.07 -6.24 -10.55
C ILE A 61 -3.02 -5.19 -11.65
N THR A 62 -1.86 -4.53 -11.79
CA THR A 62 -1.65 -3.44 -12.74
C THR A 62 -0.42 -3.69 -13.60
N VAL A 63 -0.57 -3.47 -14.91
CA VAL A 63 0.54 -3.53 -15.87
C VAL A 63 1.31 -2.22 -15.83
N VAL A 64 2.62 -2.27 -15.67
CA VAL A 64 3.50 -1.09 -15.62
C VAL A 64 4.70 -1.27 -16.55
N PRO A 65 5.32 -0.18 -17.04
CA PRO A 65 6.52 -0.26 -17.87
C PRO A 65 7.68 -0.99 -17.17
N LEU A 66 8.55 -1.61 -17.96
CA LEU A 66 9.78 -2.22 -17.45
C LEU A 66 10.64 -1.16 -16.73
N GLY A 67 11.17 -1.50 -15.57
CA GLY A 67 12.00 -0.59 -14.76
C GLY A 67 11.22 0.35 -13.84
N PHE A 68 9.89 0.43 -13.97
CA PHE A 68 9.05 1.28 -13.10
C PHE A 68 9.22 0.97 -11.61
N ASN A 69 9.45 -0.30 -11.26
CA ASN A 69 9.57 -0.73 -9.86
C ASN A 69 10.90 -0.32 -9.19
N SER A 70 11.95 0.03 -9.92
CA SER A 70 13.31 0.17 -9.38
C SER A 70 13.51 1.43 -8.52
N GLY A 71 12.68 2.47 -8.69
CA GLY A 71 12.80 3.76 -7.98
C GLY A 71 11.70 4.05 -6.96
N ARG A 72 10.62 3.25 -6.93
CA ARG A 72 9.38 3.58 -6.22
C ARG A 72 9.52 3.53 -4.69
N SER A 73 10.18 2.50 -4.17
CA SER A 73 10.25 2.26 -2.73
C SER A 73 11.04 3.33 -1.96
N LEU A 74 12.11 3.85 -2.58
CA LEU A 74 12.93 4.90 -1.96
C LEU A 74 12.20 6.24 -1.92
N SER A 75 11.63 6.67 -3.04
CA SER A 75 11.03 7.99 -3.20
C SER A 75 9.60 8.10 -2.68
N PHE A 76 8.80 7.03 -2.76
CA PHE A 76 7.35 7.10 -2.52
C PHE A 76 6.83 6.01 -1.59
N LYS A 77 7.71 5.21 -0.96
CA LYS A 77 7.34 4.14 -0.02
C LYS A 77 6.28 3.18 -0.56
N ASP A 78 6.32 2.95 -1.87
CA ASP A 78 5.41 2.08 -2.59
C ASP A 78 3.92 2.49 -2.56
N TYR A 79 3.60 3.74 -2.20
CA TYR A 79 2.24 4.24 -2.31
C TYR A 79 1.79 4.42 -3.76
N TRP A 80 0.60 3.88 -4.06
CA TRP A 80 0.12 3.78 -5.43
C TRP A 80 -0.26 5.11 -6.06
N ASP A 81 -0.81 6.06 -5.30
CA ASP A 81 -1.17 7.38 -5.82
C ASP A 81 0.04 8.19 -6.30
N TYR A 82 1.14 8.24 -5.52
CA TYR A 82 2.40 8.83 -5.98
C TYR A 82 2.97 8.10 -7.19
N SER A 83 2.91 6.77 -7.16
CA SER A 83 3.41 5.94 -8.26
C SER A 83 2.61 6.21 -9.54
N LEU A 84 1.29 6.35 -9.42
CA LEU A 84 0.39 6.65 -10.51
C LEU A 84 0.59 8.07 -11.04
N GLU A 85 0.92 9.04 -10.17
CA GLU A 85 1.31 10.39 -10.58
C GLU A 85 2.56 10.36 -11.46
N GLN A 86 3.62 9.67 -11.03
CA GLN A 86 4.84 9.53 -11.83
C GLN A 86 4.58 8.79 -13.14
N LEU A 87 3.76 7.74 -13.09
CA LEU A 87 3.36 7.00 -14.29
C LEU A 87 2.59 7.88 -15.26
N SER A 88 1.69 8.74 -14.76
CA SER A 88 0.90 9.65 -15.58
C SER A 88 1.78 10.69 -16.29
N ILE A 89 2.76 11.26 -15.59
CA ILE A 89 3.74 12.21 -16.15
C ILE A 89 4.57 11.53 -17.24
N PHE A 90 5.08 10.33 -16.95
CA PHE A 90 5.85 9.54 -17.90
C PHE A 90 5.04 9.24 -19.17
N LEU A 91 3.83 8.71 -19.04
CA LEU A 91 2.98 8.35 -20.19
C LEU A 91 2.42 9.57 -20.94
N ALA A 92 2.24 10.71 -20.27
CA ALA A 92 1.86 11.95 -20.91
C ALA A 92 2.93 12.43 -21.90
N SER A 93 4.22 12.19 -21.63
CA SER A 93 5.30 12.50 -22.57
C SER A 93 5.22 11.72 -23.90
N PHE A 94 4.43 10.64 -23.95
CA PHE A 94 4.14 9.83 -25.13
C PHE A 94 2.68 9.96 -25.60
N HIS A 95 1.92 10.93 -25.10
CA HIS A 95 0.48 11.09 -25.37
C HIS A 95 -0.34 9.80 -25.12
N SER A 96 0.10 8.97 -24.17
CA SER A 96 -0.42 7.61 -23.97
C SER A 96 -1.16 7.42 -22.65
N TRP A 97 -1.25 8.47 -21.82
CA TRP A 97 -1.87 8.38 -20.49
C TRP A 97 -3.35 7.97 -20.56
N GLU A 98 -4.18 8.66 -21.33
CA GLU A 98 -5.61 8.33 -21.43
C GLU A 98 -5.83 6.92 -22.00
N SER A 99 -5.06 6.54 -23.03
CA SER A 99 -5.09 5.19 -23.59
C SER A 99 -4.76 4.12 -22.54
N TYR A 100 -3.76 4.38 -21.68
CA TYR A 100 -3.43 3.51 -20.56
C TYR A 100 -4.59 3.42 -19.55
N VAL A 101 -5.20 4.55 -19.19
CA VAL A 101 -6.33 4.58 -18.27
C VAL A 101 -7.51 3.74 -18.78
N HIS A 102 -7.87 3.91 -20.05
CA HIS A 102 -8.96 3.17 -20.66
C HIS A 102 -8.64 1.69 -20.89
N THR A 103 -7.39 1.36 -21.23
CA THR A 103 -6.98 -0.03 -21.45
C THR A 103 -7.00 -0.83 -20.15
N TYR A 104 -6.55 -0.23 -19.05
CA TYR A 104 -6.36 -0.91 -17.76
C TYR A 104 -7.40 -0.54 -16.69
N GLU A 105 -8.49 0.12 -17.06
CA GLU A 105 -9.61 0.53 -16.19
C GLU A 105 -9.17 1.32 -14.94
N MET A 106 -8.28 2.30 -15.11
CA MET A 106 -7.67 3.05 -14.00
C MET A 106 -8.55 4.17 -13.42
N GLN A 107 -9.72 4.44 -14.03
CA GLN A 107 -10.62 5.53 -13.64
C GLN A 107 -10.94 5.58 -12.13
N PRO A 108 -11.10 4.47 -11.40
CA PRO A 108 -11.37 4.52 -9.96
C PRO A 108 -10.29 5.22 -9.13
N PHE A 109 -9.06 5.33 -9.64
CA PHE A 109 -7.94 6.00 -8.97
C PHE A 109 -7.79 7.47 -9.34
N LEU A 110 -8.66 7.99 -10.22
CA LEU A 110 -8.51 9.30 -10.85
C LEU A 110 -9.71 10.21 -10.58
N ASN A 111 -9.50 11.51 -10.74
CA ASN A 111 -10.58 12.49 -10.82
C ASN A 111 -11.13 12.58 -12.26
N GLU A 112 -12.13 13.45 -12.46
CA GLU A 112 -12.76 13.68 -13.77
C GLU A 112 -11.79 14.24 -14.82
N GLN A 113 -10.68 14.85 -14.38
CA GLN A 113 -9.62 15.38 -15.23
C GLN A 113 -8.50 14.35 -15.47
N TYR A 114 -8.74 13.06 -15.17
CA TYR A 114 -7.79 11.96 -15.32
C TYR A 114 -6.50 12.13 -14.49
N GLN A 115 -6.55 12.90 -13.41
CA GLN A 115 -5.43 13.08 -12.49
C GLN A 115 -5.53 12.12 -11.31
N PRO A 116 -4.42 11.55 -10.83
CA PRO A 116 -4.42 10.70 -9.64
C PRO A 116 -4.98 11.39 -8.40
N VAL A 117 -5.80 10.66 -7.65
CA VAL A 117 -6.38 11.15 -6.41
C VAL A 117 -5.60 10.60 -5.23
N ALA A 118 -5.29 11.46 -4.27
CA ALA A 118 -4.63 11.09 -3.03
C ALA A 118 -5.40 9.99 -2.26
N LEU A 119 -4.68 9.06 -1.62
CA LEU A 119 -5.27 7.97 -0.83
C LEU A 119 -5.74 8.43 0.56
N TRP A 120 -5.26 9.57 1.03
CA TRP A 120 -5.80 10.30 2.18
C TRP A 120 -5.62 11.80 1.96
N LYS A 121 -6.24 12.60 2.82
CA LYS A 121 -6.20 14.06 2.70
C LYS A 121 -4.77 14.57 2.65
N ASN A 122 -4.49 15.40 1.65
CA ASN A 122 -3.21 16.06 1.41
C ASN A 122 -2.04 15.16 0.98
N HIS A 123 -2.20 13.84 0.83
CA HIS A 123 -1.05 12.95 0.58
C HIS A 123 -0.20 13.37 -0.63
N LEU A 124 -0.82 13.81 -1.74
CA LEU A 124 -0.11 14.27 -2.94
C LEU A 124 0.36 15.75 -2.89
N LYS A 125 0.26 16.44 -1.74
CA LYS A 125 0.76 17.84 -1.65
C LYS A 125 2.29 17.86 -1.53
N LYS A 126 2.91 18.89 -2.11
CA LYS A 126 4.37 19.10 -2.19
C LYS A 126 5.09 18.97 -0.83
N ASP A 127 4.45 19.41 0.24
CA ASP A 127 5.04 19.44 1.60
C ASP A 127 4.38 18.42 2.55
N SER A 128 3.69 17.41 2.00
CA SER A 128 3.10 16.33 2.80
C SER A 128 4.15 15.32 3.25
N PHE A 129 3.93 14.72 4.41
CA PHE A 129 4.62 13.49 4.77
C PHE A 129 4.15 12.35 3.87
N ILE A 130 5.10 11.50 3.45
CA ILE A 130 4.81 10.31 2.62
C ILE A 130 4.13 9.21 3.46
N LEU A 131 4.52 9.08 4.73
CA LEU A 131 3.89 8.12 5.64
C LEU A 131 2.71 8.77 6.37
N PRO A 132 1.64 8.03 6.68
CA PRO A 132 0.58 8.48 7.56
C PRO A 132 1.14 8.99 8.89
N GLN A 133 0.63 10.12 9.35
CA GLN A 133 1.07 10.77 10.58
C GLN A 133 0.17 10.46 11.78
N ASN A 134 -1.02 9.90 11.54
CA ASN A 134 -2.02 9.59 12.55
C ASN A 134 -2.93 8.44 12.10
N ILE A 135 -3.79 7.97 13.01
CA ILE A 135 -4.68 6.84 12.76
C ILE A 135 -5.77 7.21 11.73
N GLU A 136 -6.21 8.47 11.70
CA GLU A 136 -7.22 8.95 10.77
C GLU A 136 -6.73 8.81 9.32
N GLU A 137 -5.48 9.18 9.04
CA GLU A 137 -4.86 9.01 7.72
C GLU A 137 -4.70 7.53 7.32
N ILE A 138 -4.38 6.65 8.28
CA ILE A 138 -4.34 5.19 8.02
C ILE A 138 -5.75 4.69 7.65
N ASN A 139 -6.77 5.13 8.37
CA ASN A 139 -8.15 4.73 8.11
C ASN A 139 -8.64 5.25 6.75
N GLU A 140 -8.34 6.52 6.42
CA GLU A 140 -8.64 7.10 5.11
C GLU A 140 -7.95 6.30 4.00
N TYR A 141 -6.66 5.99 4.14
CA TYR A 141 -5.92 5.15 3.19
C TYR A 141 -6.63 3.81 2.96
N LEU A 142 -6.95 3.07 4.04
CA LEU A 142 -7.54 1.74 3.93
C LEU A 142 -8.92 1.78 3.24
N VAL A 143 -9.77 2.74 3.62
CA VAL A 143 -11.09 2.92 3.00
C VAL A 143 -10.94 3.25 1.50
N GLN A 144 -10.07 4.20 1.16
CA GLN A 144 -9.88 4.63 -0.22
C GLN A 144 -9.28 3.52 -1.08
N VAL A 145 -8.22 2.87 -0.63
CA VAL A 145 -7.54 1.83 -1.43
C VAL A 145 -8.47 0.64 -1.69
N ASN A 146 -9.23 0.20 -0.68
CA ASN A 146 -10.19 -0.89 -0.81
C ASN A 146 -11.25 -0.56 -1.86
N GLN A 147 -11.90 0.60 -1.72
CA GLN A 147 -12.95 1.03 -2.64
C GLN A 147 -12.46 1.13 -4.09
N ARG A 148 -11.24 1.60 -4.31
CA ARG A 148 -10.69 1.77 -5.66
C ARG A 148 -10.33 0.44 -6.31
N ILE A 149 -9.71 -0.47 -5.56
CA ILE A 149 -9.41 -1.82 -6.02
C ILE A 149 -10.71 -2.55 -6.39
N GLU A 150 -11.73 -2.49 -5.54
CA GLU A 150 -13.02 -3.14 -5.78
C GLU A 150 -13.71 -2.58 -7.03
N LYS A 151 -13.85 -1.25 -7.11
CA LYS A 151 -14.46 -0.59 -8.27
C LYS A 151 -13.71 -0.92 -9.56
N ARG A 152 -12.37 -0.96 -9.53
CA ARG A 152 -11.58 -1.35 -10.70
C ARG A 152 -11.82 -2.81 -11.07
N GLY A 153 -11.82 -3.71 -10.08
CA GLY A 153 -12.13 -5.12 -10.31
C GLY A 153 -13.49 -5.33 -10.97
N GLN A 154 -14.53 -4.63 -10.48
CA GLN A 154 -15.86 -4.64 -11.08
C GLN A 154 -15.85 -4.15 -12.53
N ARG A 155 -15.15 -3.04 -12.82
CA ARG A 155 -15.04 -2.50 -14.19
C ARG A 155 -14.38 -3.49 -15.15
N ILE A 156 -13.29 -4.14 -14.71
CA ILE A 156 -12.59 -5.14 -15.52
C ILE A 156 -13.51 -6.32 -15.81
N VAL A 157 -14.17 -6.86 -14.79
CA VAL A 157 -15.08 -8.01 -14.95
C VAL A 157 -16.27 -7.68 -15.85
N ASN A 158 -16.85 -6.48 -15.72
CA ASN A 158 -17.99 -6.05 -16.54
C ASN A 158 -17.65 -5.83 -18.02
N ARG A 159 -16.36 -5.83 -18.38
CA ARG A 159 -15.88 -5.68 -19.76
C ARG A 159 -15.56 -7.03 -20.43
N LEU A 160 -15.56 -8.13 -19.68
CA LEU A 160 -15.40 -9.49 -20.19
C LEU A 160 -16.68 -9.99 -20.84
#